data_AF-A0A1T5G2H0-F1
#
_entry.id   AF-A0A1T5G2H0-F1
#
_cell.length_a   1.000
_cell.length_b   1.000
_cell.length_c   1.000
_cell.angle_alpha   90.00
_cell.angle_beta   90.00
_cell.angle_gamma   90.00
#
_symmetry.space_group_name_H-M   'P 1'
#
loop_
_entity.id
_entity.type
_entity.pdbx_description
1 polymer ?
#
loop_
_entity_poly.entity_id
_entity_poly.type
_entity_poly.pdbx_seq_one_letter_code
_entity_poly.pdbx_strand_id
1 'polypeptide(L)' 'MGRLTYYLFHNHILNEFNQEYLFLQGHSMGRPSNIVTKLIKKNNPRVMVGGKAIILSKGNYARGI' A
#
# COMPACT_ATOMS: atom_id res chain seq x y z
N MET A 1 -5.74 -0.07 -2.36
CA MET A 1 -5.34 1.00 -1.41
C MET A 1 -5.02 2.32 -2.07
N GLY A 2 -4.19 2.41 -3.13
CA GLY A 2 -3.88 3.71 -3.75
C GLY A 2 -5.11 4.54 -4.18
N ARG A 3 -6.10 3.91 -4.81
CA ARG A 3 -7.37 4.55 -5.19
C ARG A 3 -8.22 4.94 -3.96
N LEU A 4 -8.17 4.16 -2.88
CA LEU A 4 -8.90 4.47 -1.64
C LEU A 4 -8.33 5.71 -0.97
N THR A 5 -7.01 5.82 -0.84
CA THR A 5 -6.36 7.01 -0.30
C THR A 5 -6.70 8.26 -1.13
N TYR A 6 -6.68 8.14 -2.46
CA TYR A 6 -7.06 9.25 -3.34
C TYR A 6 -8.55 9.63 -3.18
N TYR A 7 -9.43 8.65 -3.04
CA TYR A 7 -10.84 8.89 -2.76
C TYR A 7 -11.05 9.62 -1.43
N LEU A 8 -10.38 9.19 -0.36
CA LEU A 8 -10.49 9.86 0.95
C LEU A 8 -9.95 11.30 0.90
N PHE A 9 -8.88 11.55 0.14
CA PHE A 9 -8.39 12.91 -0.13
C PHE A 9 -9.41 13.75 -0.90
N HIS A 10 -9.98 13.20 -1.98
CA HIS A 10 -10.99 13.89 -2.77
C HIS A 10 -12.25 14.24 -1.96
N ASN A 11 -12.57 13.45 -0.93
CA ASN A 11 -13.69 13.71 -0.02
C ASN A 11 -13.26 14.50 1.23
N HIS A 12 -12.07 15.11 1.23
CA HIS A 12 -11.54 15.94 2.32
C HIS A 12 -11.39 15.23 3.68
N ILE A 13 -11.32 13.90 3.68
CA ILE A 13 -11.11 13.09 4.90
C ILE A 13 -9.61 13.01 5.24
N LEU A 14 -8.75 12.90 4.22
CA LEU A 14 -7.30 12.89 4.38
C LEU A 14 -6.69 14.08 3.64
N ASN A 15 -6.18 15.08 4.36
CA ASN A 15 -5.69 16.32 3.73
C ASN A 15 -4.17 16.53 3.88
N GLU A 16 -3.54 15.78 4.78
CA GLU A 16 -2.11 15.95 5.07
C GLU A 16 -1.22 15.28 4.02
N PHE A 17 -0.38 16.10 3.39
CA PHE A 17 0.67 15.64 2.49
C PHE A 17 1.91 15.23 3.27
N ASN A 18 2.60 14.22 2.74
CA ASN A 18 3.75 13.61 3.38
C ASN A 18 3.48 12.95 4.74
N GLN A 19 2.22 12.81 5.14
CA GLN A 19 1.80 11.95 6.23
C GLN A 19 1.58 10.52 5.73
N GLU A 20 2.03 9.56 6.52
CA GLU A 20 1.80 8.14 6.25
C GLU A 20 0.49 7.68 6.86
N TYR A 21 -0.29 6.95 6.07
CA TYR A 21 -1.53 6.31 6.49
C TYR A 21 -1.38 4.80 6.39
N LEU A 22 -1.73 4.10 7.47
CA LEU A 22 -1.68 2.66 7.58
C LEU A 22 -3.07 2.06 7.33
N PHE A 23 -3.15 1.15 6.37
CA PHE A 23 -4.35 0.36 6.08
C PHE A 23 -4.11 -1.10 6.43
N LEU A 24 -4.97 -1.63 7.31
CA LEU A 24 -5.06 -3.04 7.64
C LEU A 24 -6.04 -3.72 6.68
N GLN A 25 -5.63 -4.83 6.07
CA GLN A 25 -6.51 -5.64 5.22
C GLN A 25 -6.25 -7.14 5.41
N GLY A 26 -7.19 -7.97 4.96
CA GLY A 26 -7.03 -9.43 4.94
C GLY A 26 -7.16 -10.13 6.29
N HIS A 27 -7.54 -9.40 7.34
CA HIS A 27 -7.71 -9.94 8.70
C HIS A 27 -8.75 -11.08 8.73
N SER A 28 -9.92 -10.88 8.13
CA SER A 28 -10.99 -11.89 8.06
C SER A 28 -10.64 -13.12 7.21
N MET A 29 -9.59 -13.04 6.38
CA MET A 29 -9.09 -14.17 5.58
C MET A 29 -7.90 -14.88 6.23
N GLY A 30 -7.54 -14.53 7.47
CA GLY A 30 -6.36 -15.08 8.16
C GLY A 30 -5.03 -14.68 7.51
N ARG A 31 -5.02 -13.65 6.66
CA ARG A 31 -3.84 -13.16 5.93
C ARG A 31 -3.69 -11.64 6.12
N PRO A 32 -3.43 -11.17 7.35
CA PRO A 32 -3.33 -9.75 7.63
C PRO A 32 -2.15 -9.15 6.88
N SER A 33 -2.37 -7.98 6.27
CA SER A 33 -1.30 -7.19 5.65
C SER A 33 -1.47 -5.72 5.97
N ASN A 34 -0.32 -5.06 6.11
CA ASN A 34 -0.17 -3.64 6.36
C ASN A 34 0.23 -2.95 5.06
N ILE A 35 -0.62 -2.05 4.58
CA ILE A 35 -0.30 -1.19 3.44
C ILE A 35 -0.08 0.23 3.96
N VAL A 36 1.05 0.82 3.58
CA VAL A 36 1.35 2.22 3.87
C VAL A 36 1.07 3.06 2.64
N THR A 37 0.37 4.17 2.80
CA THR A 37 0.15 5.13 1.70
C THR A 37 0.48 6.55 2.14
N LYS A 38 0.81 7.39 1.16
CA LYS A 38 1.23 8.78 1.38
C LYS A 38 0.75 9.66 0.25
N LEU A 39 0.09 10.78 0.57
CA LEU A 39 -0.18 11.84 -0.40
C LEU A 39 1.12 12.62 -0.65
N ILE A 40 1.48 12.80 -1.91
CA ILE A 40 2.68 13.52 -2.34
C ILE A 40 2.33 14.56 -3.41
N LYS A 41 3.24 15.51 -3.64
CA LYS A 41 3.14 16.57 -4.67
C LYS A 41 1.88 17.44 -4.52
N LYS A 42 1.90 18.42 -3.59
CA LYS A 42 0.78 19.34 -3.30
C LYS A 42 0.12 19.96 -4.56
N ASN A 43 0.92 20.39 -5.55
CA ASN A 43 0.41 21.04 -6.76
C ASN A 43 -0.21 20.06 -7.78
N ASN A 44 0.08 18.77 -7.68
CA ASN A 44 -0.48 17.72 -8.53
C ASN A 44 -0.55 16.42 -7.72
N PRO A 45 -1.57 16.27 -6.87
CA PRO A 45 -1.61 15.24 -5.84
C PRO A 45 -1.48 13.83 -6.41
N ARG A 46 -0.56 13.05 -5.85
CA ARG A 46 -0.39 11.62 -6.17
C ARG A 46 -0.36 10.80 -4.90
N VAL A 47 -0.65 9.51 -5.03
CA VAL A 47 -0.56 8.56 -3.92
C VAL A 47 0.65 7.65 -4.13
N MET A 48 1.56 7.62 -3.17
CA MET A 48 2.53 6.54 -3.04
C MET A 48 1.92 5.40 -2.24
N VAL A 49 2.18 4.17 -2.67
CA VAL A 49 1.73 2.95 -2.00
C VAL A 49 2.96 2.08 -1.74
N GLY A 50 3.12 1.63 -0.50
CA GLY A 50 4.18 0.75 -0.07
C GLY A 50 3.68 -0.29 0.92
N GLY A 51 4.57 -1.20 1.30
CA GLY A 51 4.28 -2.25 2.26
C GLY A 51 5.53 -3.06 2.54
N LYS A 52 5.54 -3.76 3.67
CA LYS A 52 6.63 -4.67 4.02
C LYS A 52 6.44 -5.99 3.28
N ALA A 53 7.48 -6.44 2.59
CA ALA A 53 7.55 -7.79 2.02
C ALA A 53 8.53 -8.65 2.82
N ILE A 54 8.27 -9.95 2.89
CA ILE A 54 9.13 -10.95 3.53
C ILE A 54 9.25 -12.13 2.56
N ILE A 55 10.47 -12.64 2.37
CA ILE A 55 10.68 -13.87 1.60
C ILE A 55 10.30 -15.06 2.48
N LEU A 56 9.27 -15.80 2.08
CA LEU A 56 8.78 -16.96 2.84
C LEU A 56 9.54 -18.25 2.49
N SER A 57 9.98 -18.39 1.25
CA SER A 57 10.75 -19.55 0.79
C SER A 57 11.56 -19.18 -0.44
N LYS A 58 12.66 -19.90 -0.66
CA LYS A 58 13.55 -19.78 -1.81
C LYS A 58 13.84 -21.17 -2.33
N GLY A 59 13.67 -21.38 -3.63
CA GLY A 59 13.94 -22.66 -4.29
C GLY A 59 14.59 -22.45 -5.65
N ASN A 60 15.21 -23.50 -6.18
CA ASN A 60 15.77 -23.53 -7.53
C ASN A 60 14.86 -24.39 -8.41
N TYR A 61 14.51 -23.88 -9.59
CA TYR A 61 13.84 -24.68 -10.62
C TYR A 61 14.89 -25.27 -11.56
N ALA A 62 14.90 -26.60 -11.72
CA ALA A 62 15.70 -27.26 -12.74
C ALA A 62 15.04 -27.04 -14.10
N ARG A 63 15.76 -26.42 -15.03
CA ARG A 63 15.31 -26.26 -16.42
C ARG A 63 15.51 -27.60 -17.10
N GLY A 64 14.41 -28.26 -17.49
CA GLY A 64 14.48 -29.48 -18.29
C GLY A 64 15.24 -29.20 -19.59
N ILE A 65 16.28 -29.99 -19.82
CA ILE A 65 16.93 -30.15 -21.12
C ILE A 65 16.11 -31.08 -21.99
#